data_AF-A0A952LHS1-F1
#
_entry.id   AF-A0A952LHS1-F1
#
_cell.length_a   1.000
_cell.length_b   1.000
_cell.length_c   1.000
_cell.angle_alpha   90.00
_cell.angle_beta   90.00
_cell.angle_gamma   90.00
#
_symmetry.space_group_name_H-M   'P 1'
#
loop_
_entity.id
_entity.type
_entity.pdbx_description
1 polymer ?
#
loop_
_entity_poly.entity_id
_entity_poly.type
_entity_poly.pdbx_seq_one_letter_code
_entity_poly.pdbx_strand_id
1 'polypeptide(L)'
;MRNYLKKYLIGLIDHLSKIEFVNKYYSGIGAILMLHRVAPFEKDRLSPNENMKVSPEFLETFIELSRKKGYTFISLDELYE
;
A
#
# COMPACT_ATOMS: atom_id res chain seq x y z
N MET A 1 20.02 22.43 9.84
CA MET A 1 19.30 22.03 11.07
C MET A 1 17.94 21.37 10.81
N ARG A 2 17.03 21.98 10.04
CA ARG A 2 15.66 21.47 9.77
C ARG A 2 15.58 20.08 9.10
N ASN A 3 16.53 19.75 8.21
CA ASN A 3 16.56 18.44 7.51
C ASN A 3 17.04 17.29 8.41
N TYR A 4 17.95 17.56 9.36
CA TYR A 4 18.42 16.54 10.29
C TYR A 4 17.31 16.16 11.28
N LEU A 5 16.61 17.15 11.84
CA LEU A 5 15.49 16.92 12.75
C LEU A 5 14.37 16.10 12.07
N LYS A 6 14.04 16.40 10.80
CA LYS A 6 13.10 15.59 10.00
C LYS A 6 13.55 14.15 9.85
N LYS A 7 14.84 13.91 9.58
CA LYS A 7 15.40 12.56 9.42
C LYS A 7 15.27 11.74 10.71
N TYR A 8 15.56 12.34 11.86
CA TYR A 8 15.40 11.69 13.16
C TYR A 8 13.94 11.39 13.48
N LEU A 9 13.02 12.32 13.19
CA LEU A 9 11.59 12.12 13.35
C LEU A 9 11.06 10.96 12.49
N ILE A 10 11.46 10.88 11.22
CA ILE A 10 11.06 9.79 10.33
C ILE A 10 11.61 8.45 10.83
N GLY A 11 12.87 8.41 11.27
CA GLY A 11 13.46 7.19 11.84
C GLY A 11 12.77 6.73 13.12
N LEU A 12 12.37 7.67 13.98
CA LEU A 12 11.61 7.38 15.21
C LEU A 12 10.23 6.80 14.87
N ILE A 13 9.51 7.42 13.92
CA ILE A 13 8.20 6.95 13.47
C ILE A 13 8.29 5.55 12.87
N ASP A 14 9.30 5.30 12.02
CA ASP A 14 9.54 3.96 11.45
C ASP A 14 9.75 2.92 12.57
N HIS A 15 10.56 3.26 13.58
CA HIS A 15 10.83 2.36 14.70
C HIS A 15 9.58 2.08 15.54
N LEU A 16 8.80 3.13 15.86
CA LEU A 16 7.55 2.99 16.62
C LEU A 16 6.48 2.22 15.83
N SER A 17 6.43 2.36 14.51
CA SER A 17 5.47 1.65 13.65
C SER A 17 5.72 0.13 13.58
N LYS A 18 6.92 -0.32 13.96
CA LYS A 18 7.28 -1.74 14.05
C LYS A 18 6.83 -2.38 15.37
N ILE A 19 6.44 -1.58 16.36
CA ILE A 19 5.90 -2.08 17.62
C ILE A 19 4.45 -2.48 17.38
N GLU A 20 4.15 -3.78 17.53
CA GLU A 20 2.86 -4.36 17.19
C GLU A 20 1.67 -3.67 17.87
N PHE A 21 1.79 -3.34 19.17
CA PHE A 21 0.75 -2.63 19.91
C PHE A 21 0.46 -1.23 19.35
N VAL A 22 1.52 -0.47 19.02
CA VAL A 22 1.39 0.88 18.44
C VAL A 22 0.76 0.77 17.06
N ASN A 23 1.25 -0.15 16.24
CA ASN A 23 0.71 -0.40 14.91
C ASN A 23 -0.77 -0.80 14.99
N LYS A 24 -1.15 -1.72 15.87
CA LYS A 24 -2.54 -2.17 16.06
C LYS A 24 -3.49 -1.06 16.51
N TYR A 25 -3.01 -0.08 17.27
CA TYR A 25 -3.85 1.05 17.71
C TYR A 25 -4.16 2.04 16.57
N TYR A 26 -3.24 2.19 15.61
CA TYR A 26 -3.38 3.16 14.51
C TYR A 26 -3.68 2.53 13.15
N SER A 27 -3.47 1.23 12.98
CA SER A 27 -3.89 0.48 11.80
C SER A 27 -5.40 0.31 11.85
N GLY A 28 -6.10 0.84 10.85
CA GLY A 28 -7.52 0.56 10.70
C GLY A 28 -7.78 -0.95 10.56
N ILE A 29 -9.04 -1.35 10.63
CA ILE A 29 -9.45 -2.76 10.55
C ILE A 29 -9.24 -3.41 9.16
N GLY A 30 -8.97 -2.61 8.13
CA GLY A 30 -8.76 -3.07 6.76
C GLY A 30 -8.44 -1.93 5.81
N ALA A 31 -8.19 -2.27 4.54
CA ALA A 31 -7.94 -1.32 3.47
C ALA A 31 -8.74 -1.70 2.22
N ILE A 32 -9.33 -0.70 1.57
CA ILE A 32 -9.99 -0.86 0.26
C ILE A 32 -9.11 -0.17 -0.77
N LEU A 33 -8.75 -0.90 -1.82
CA LEU A 33 -7.91 -0.41 -2.91
C LEU A 33 -8.73 -0.34 -4.19
N MET A 34 -8.65 0.79 -4.89
CA MET A 34 -9.26 0.98 -6.20
C MET A 34 -8.17 1.01 -7.27
N LEU A 35 -8.16 0.00 -8.13
CA LEU A 35 -7.26 -0.07 -9.27
C LEU A 35 -7.99 0.43 -10.51
N HIS A 36 -7.44 1.44 -11.19
CA HIS A 36 -8.08 2.01 -12.37
C HIS A 36 -7.91 1.09 -13.59
N ARG A 37 -6.68 0.63 -13.85
CA ARG A 37 -6.38 -0.28 -14.94
C ARG A 37 -5.14 -1.12 -14.64
N VAL A 38 -5.23 -2.43 -14.87
CA VAL A 38 -4.08 -3.33 -14.80
C VAL A 38 -3.58 -3.60 -16.22
N ALA A 39 -2.44 -3.03 -16.59
CA ALA A 39 -1.85 -3.16 -17.92
C ALA A 39 -0.39 -2.68 -17.93
N PRO A 40 0.43 -3.13 -18.89
CA PRO A 40 1.73 -2.53 -19.15
C PRO A 40 1.62 -1.02 -19.47
N PHE A 41 2.65 -0.27 -19.09
CA PHE A 41 2.78 1.14 -19.44
C PHE A 41 3.19 1.30 -20.91
N GLU A 42 2.59 2.27 -21.59
CA GLU A 42 2.82 2.55 -23.01
C GLU A 42 3.35 3.98 -23.15
N LYS A 43 4.47 4.16 -23.86
CA LYS A 43 5.13 5.48 -23.98
C LYS A 43 4.36 6.48 -24.85
N ASP A 44 3.54 5.98 -25.77
CA ASP A 44 2.85 6.79 -26.78
C ASP A 44 1.40 7.15 -26.40
N ARG A 45 1.03 6.95 -25.12
CA ARG A 45 -0.30 7.27 -24.58
C ARG A 45 -0.28 8.54 -23.74
N LEU A 46 -1.47 9.10 -23.49
CA LEU A 46 -1.64 10.26 -22.62
C LEU A 46 -1.15 9.96 -21.20
N SER A 47 -0.16 10.74 -20.75
CA SER A 47 0.47 10.56 -19.44
C SER A 47 -0.52 10.52 -18.26
N PRO A 48 -1.61 11.32 -18.22
CA PRO A 48 -2.60 11.21 -17.14
C PRO A 48 -3.23 9.82 -17.03
N ASN A 49 -3.51 9.17 -18.15
CA ASN A 49 -4.11 7.83 -18.16
C ASN A 49 -3.08 6.77 -17.82
N GLU A 50 -1.86 6.92 -18.31
CA GLU A 50 -0.75 6.02 -17.97
C GLU A 50 -0.45 6.05 -16.47
N ASN A 51 -0.45 7.22 -15.82
CA ASN A 51 -0.20 7.36 -14.39
C ASN A 51 -1.25 6.67 -13.49
N MET A 52 -2.41 6.30 -14.03
CA MET A 52 -3.44 5.54 -13.32
C MET A 52 -3.31 4.02 -13.51
N LYS A 53 -2.42 3.56 -14.39
CA LYS A 53 -2.17 2.13 -14.58
C LYS A 53 -1.37 1.56 -13.42
N VAL A 54 -1.63 0.30 -13.15
CA VAL A 54 -0.78 -0.57 -12.33
C VAL A 54 -0.28 -1.68 -13.23
N SER A 55 1.02 -1.97 -13.20
CA SER A 55 1.56 -3.06 -14.02
C SER A 55 1.14 -4.43 -13.45
N PRO A 56 0.95 -5.46 -14.30
CA PRO A 56 0.65 -6.81 -13.82
C PRO A 56 1.68 -7.33 -12.81
N GLU A 57 2.97 -7.11 -13.06
CA GLU A 57 4.08 -7.60 -12.23
C GLU A 57 4.10 -6.92 -10.85
N PHE A 58 3.77 -5.62 -10.82
CA PHE A 58 3.63 -4.89 -9.56
C PHE A 58 2.45 -5.44 -8.76
N LEU A 59 1.29 -5.67 -9.40
CA LEU A 59 0.11 -6.17 -8.72
C LEU A 59 0.34 -7.58 -8.16
N GLU A 60 0.98 -8.46 -8.91
CA GLU A 60 1.36 -9.80 -8.46
C GLU A 60 2.25 -9.73 -7.22
N THR A 61 3.33 -8.94 -7.29
CA THR A 61 4.25 -8.73 -6.17
C THR A 61 3.51 -8.17 -4.94
N PHE A 62 2.61 -7.21 -5.14
CA PHE A 62 1.80 -6.62 -4.08
C PHE A 62 0.91 -7.67 -3.39
N ILE A 63 0.23 -8.53 -4.15
CA ILE A 63 -0.64 -9.58 -3.61
C ILE A 63 0.19 -10.57 -2.79
N GLU A 64 1.32 -11.04 -3.30
CA GLU A 64 2.19 -11.97 -2.58
C GLU A 64 2.73 -11.39 -1.27
N LEU A 65 3.22 -10.15 -1.31
CA LEU A 65 3.73 -9.47 -0.13
C LEU A 65 2.64 -9.21 0.90
N SER A 66 1.43 -8.86 0.46
CA SER A 66 0.28 -8.68 1.34
C SER A 66 -0.07 -9.97 2.07
N ARG A 67 -0.14 -11.10 1.35
CA ARG A 67 -0.38 -12.42 1.97
C ARG A 67 0.72 -12.80 2.95
N LYS A 68 2.00 -12.60 2.59
CA LYS A 68 3.15 -12.86 3.49
C LYS A 68 3.11 -12.00 4.76
N LYS A 69 2.52 -10.80 4.69
CA LYS A 69 2.31 -9.90 5.83
C LYS A 69 1.05 -10.23 6.65
N GLY A 70 0.30 -11.27 6.29
CA GLY A 70 -0.89 -11.71 7.02
C GLY A 70 -2.20 -11.02 6.59
N TYR A 71 -2.21 -10.27 5.48
CA TYR A 71 -3.46 -9.75 4.94
C TYR A 71 -4.28 -10.85 4.28
N THR A 72 -5.59 -10.79 4.48
CA THR A 72 -6.58 -11.62 3.78
C THR A 72 -7.37 -10.72 2.84
N PHE A 73 -7.53 -11.15 1.60
CA PHE A 73 -8.40 -10.48 0.63
C PHE A 73 -9.79 -11.08 0.75
N ILE A 74 -10.77 -10.24 1.03
CA ILE A 74 -12.18 -10.62 1.14
C ILE A 74 -13.01 -9.82 0.14
N SER A 75 -14.09 -10.41 -0.33
CA SER A 75 -15.16 -9.74 -1.06
C SER A 75 -16.02 -8.88 -0.13
N LEU A 76 -16.89 -8.04 -0.70
CA LEU A 76 -17.86 -7.28 0.10
C LEU A 76 -18.95 -8.19 0.69
N ASP A 77 -19.28 -9.30 0.03
CA ASP A 77 -20.25 -10.27 0.53
C ASP A 77 -19.72 -10.97 1.80
N GLU A 78 -18.45 -11.39 1.80
CA GLU A 78 -17.80 -11.97 2.98
C GLU A 78 -17.66 -10.99 4.17
N LEU A 79 -17.63 -9.68 3.92
CA LEU A 79 -17.56 -8.68 4.99
C LEU A 79 -18.93 -8.45 5.65
N TYR A 80 -20.03 -8.70 4.93
CA TYR A 80 -21.38 -8.47 5.43
C TYR A 80 -21.85 -9.58 6.39
N GLU A 81 -21.41 -10.83 6.17
CA GLU A 81 -21.71 -11.99 7.03
C GLU A 81 -21.11 -11.87 8.45
#